data_AF-A0A0A0JXB0-F1
#
_entry.id   AF-A0A0A0JXB0-F1
#
_cell.length_a   1.000
_cell.length_b   1.000
_cell.length_c   1.000
_cell.angle_alpha   90.00
_cell.angle_beta   90.00
_cell.angle_gamma   90.00
#
_symmetry.space_group_name_H-M   'P 1'
#
loop_
_entity.id
_entity.type
_entity.pdbx_description
1 polymer ?
#
loop_
_entity_poly.entity_id
_entity_poly.type
_entity_poly.pdbx_seq_one_letter_code
_entity_poly.pdbx_strand_id
1 'polypeptide(L)' 'MKLSVSTSERDDVVVVTVSGEVDVYTAPQLRSALEDRIAAGRRRGHDRCG' A
#
# COMPACT_ATOMS: atom_id res chain seq x y z
N MET A 1 13.57 -14.73 1.80
CA MET A 1 13.45 -14.26 0.38
C MET A 1 13.21 -12.73 0.35
N LYS A 2 13.24 -12.03 -0.79
CA LYS A 2 12.98 -10.57 -0.82
C LYS A 2 11.48 -10.29 -1.01
N LEU A 3 10.86 -9.57 -0.06
CA LEU A 3 9.50 -9.08 -0.18
C LEU A 3 9.43 -8.06 -1.33
N SER A 4 8.52 -8.30 -2.28
CA SER A 4 8.16 -7.35 -3.33
C SER A 4 6.72 -6.92 -3.14
N VAL A 5 6.49 -5.61 -3.12
CA VAL A 5 5.17 -5.02 -2.95
C VAL A 5 4.88 -4.17 -4.18
N SER A 6 3.76 -4.43 -4.84
CA SER A 6 3.27 -3.65 -5.98
C SER A 6 1.84 -3.21 -5.70
N THR A 7 1.45 -2.05 -6.21
CA THR A 7 0.11 -1.49 -5.96
C THR A 7 -0.56 -1.16 -7.28
N SER A 8 -1.84 -1.50 -7.41
CA SER A 8 -2.71 -1.11 -8.51
C SER A 8 -3.95 -0.41 -7.96
N GLU A 9 -4.33 0.70 -8.57
CA GLU A 9 -5.63 1.32 -8.35
C GLU A 9 -6.67 0.64 -9.26
N ARG A 10 -7.86 0.35 -8.71
CA ARG A 10 -9.01 -0.19 -9.44
C ARG A 10 -10.25 0.52 -8.90
N ASP A 11 -10.80 1.45 -9.69
CA ASP A 11 -11.95 2.27 -9.31
C ASP A 11 -11.74 2.95 -7.94
N ASP A 12 -12.54 2.59 -6.94
CA ASP A 12 -12.46 3.13 -5.58
C ASP A 12 -11.62 2.27 -4.61
N VAL A 13 -10.99 1.20 -5.11
CA VAL A 13 -10.16 0.30 -4.29
C VAL A 13 -8.69 0.30 -4.71
N VAL A 14 -7.86 0.03 -3.72
CA VAL A 14 -6.42 -0.11 -3.88
C VAL A 14 -6.06 -1.58 -3.68
N VAL A 15 -5.55 -2.22 -4.72
CA VAL A 15 -5.07 -3.60 -4.66
C VAL A 15 -3.58 -3.58 -4.39
N VAL A 16 -3.17 -4.16 -3.26
CA VAL A 16 -1.76 -4.33 -2.90
C VAL A 16 -1.37 -5.78 -3.15
N THR A 17 -0.52 -6.00 -4.13
CA THR A 17 0.02 -7.32 -4.47
C THR A 17 1.34 -7.52 -3.73
N VAL A 18 1.39 -8.55 -2.90
CA VAL A 18 2.59 -8.94 -2.16
C VAL A 18 3.13 -10.23 -2.77
N SER A 19 4.44 -10.28 -3.00
CA SER A 19 5.14 -11.45 -3.54
C SER A 19 6.41 -11.74 -2.75
N GLY A 20 6.74 -13.01 -2.61
CA GLY A 20 7.82 -13.48 -1.76
C GLY A 20 7.32 -13.98 -0.41
N GLU A 21 8.06 -13.68 0.65
CA GLU A 21 7.82 -14.20 1.99
C GLU A 21 7.41 -13.08 2.93
N VAL A 22 6.36 -13.32 3.73
CA VAL A 22 5.90 -12.41 4.77
C VAL A 22 6.19 -13.04 6.12
N ASP A 23 7.11 -12.43 6.85
CA ASP A 23 7.64 -12.87 8.13
C ASP A 23 7.93 -11.65 9.02
N VAL A 24 8.42 -11.90 10.24
CA VAL A 24 8.67 -10.84 11.25
C VAL A 24 9.70 -9.80 10.76
N TYR A 25 10.64 -10.17 9.91
CA TYR A 25 11.67 -9.28 9.36
C TYR A 25 11.15 -8.46 8.17
N THR A 26 10.18 -8.97 7.41
CA THR A 26 9.58 -8.27 6.25
C THR A 26 8.31 -7.50 6.60
N ALA A 27 7.67 -7.80 7.74
CA ALA A 27 6.47 -7.13 8.22
C ALA A 27 6.61 -5.59 8.39
N PRO A 28 7.73 -5.04 8.92
CA PRO A 28 7.90 -3.59 9.02
C PRO A 28 7.93 -2.90 7.65
N GLN A 29 8.54 -3.54 6.65
CA GLN A 29 8.60 -3.02 5.28
C GLN A 29 7.21 -2.98 4.63
N LEU A 30 6.44 -4.06 4.78
CA LEU A 30 5.06 -4.11 4.28
C LEU A 30 4.18 -3.05 4.93
N ARG A 31 4.31 -2.89 6.25
CA ARG A 31 3.59 -1.87 7.02
C ARG A 31 3.90 -0.46 6.51
N SER A 32 5.17 -0.12 6.35
CA SER A 32 5.57 1.21 5.85
C SER A 32 4.97 1.50 4.47
N ALA A 33 5.04 0.53 3.55
CA ALA A 33 4.48 0.68 2.21
C ALA A 33 2.96 0.90 2.22
N LEU A 34 2.24 0.25 3.16
CA LEU A 34 0.80 0.43 3.31
C LEU A 34 0.44 1.77 3.95
N GLU A 35 1.20 2.21 4.98
CA GLU A 35 1.00 3.51 5.64
C GLU A 35 1.19 4.67 4.65
N ASP A 36 2.23 4.63 3.83
CA ASP A 36 2.49 5.62 2.77
C ASP A 36 1.32 5.71 1.79
N ARG A 37 0.78 4.55 1.41
CA ARG A 37 -0.33 4.47 0.48
C ARG A 37 -1.64 5.00 1.06
N ILE A 38 -1.94 4.68 2.32
CA ILE A 38 -3.11 5.21 3.02
C ILE A 38 -2.99 6.73 3.16
N ALA A 39 -1.80 7.25 3.47
CA ALA A 39 -1.56 8.69 3.54
C ALA A 39 -1.79 9.38 2.17
N ALA A 40 -1.32 8.78 1.07
CA ALA A 40 -1.55 9.28 -0.28
C ALA A 40 -3.04 9.23 -0.69
N GLY A 41 -3.76 8.17 -0.32
CA GLY A 41 -5.20 8.04 -0.55
C GLY A 41 -6.02 9.08 0.22
N ARG A 42 -5.64 9.38 1.47
CA ARG A 42 -6.24 10.46 2.26
C ARG A 42 -6.05 11.84 1.63
N ARG A 43 -4.95 12.07 0.93
CA ARG A 43 -4.72 13.33 0.19
C ARG A 43 -5.70 13.44 -0.99
N ARG A 44 -5.83 12.39 -1.81
CA ARG A 44 -6.74 12.37 -2.97
C ARG A 44 -8.23 12.40 -2.61
N GLY A 45 -8.62 11.86 -1.45
CA GLY A 45 -9.99 11.90 -0.95
C GLY A 45 -10.41 13.28 -0.44
N HIS A 46 -9.47 14.12 -0.02
CA HIS A 46 -9.74 15.50 0.38
C HIS A 46 -9.97 16.41 -0.84
N ASP A 47 -9.30 16.12 -1.95
CA ASP A 47 -9.39 16.90 -3.20
C ASP A 47 -10.73 16.75 -3.95
N ARG A 48 -11.61 15.80 -3.55
CA ARG A 48 -12.96 15.64 -4.11
C ARG A 48 -14.07 16.38 -3.32
N CYS A 49 -13.72 17.11 -2.27
CA CYS A 49 -14.59 18.09 -1.62
C CYS A 49 -14.15 19.51 -2.03
N GLY A 50 -14.39 19.87 -3.29
CA GLY A 50 -14.15 21.21 -3.84
C GLY A 50 -15.22 21.56 -4.84
#